data_AF-A0A954QB61-F1
#
_entry.id   AF-A0A954QB61-F1
#
_cell.length_a   1.000
_cell.length_b   1.000
_cell.length_c   1.000
_cell.angle_alpha   90.00
_cell.angle_beta   90.00
_cell.angle_gamma   90.00
#
_symmetry.space_group_name_H-M   'P 1'
#
loop_
_entity.id
_entity.type
_entity.pdbx_description
1 polymer ?
#
loop_
_entity_poly.entity_id
_entity_poly.type
_entity_poly.pdbx_seq_one_letter_code
_entity_poly.pdbx_strand_id
1 'polypeptide(L)'
;MIHATKRLMLVGGIATVMLCTACAPVGDPATEQAPSLVVSDNTNIEQLPTPPVKIPEGLAQRIDAAIQLVEQRDVQISNGFWTVAHGILGMGKELTLYNPETTERVNAIDYICNGGQVRGMRFIPTEYGLDVQNGPMFVGQGHVDQFVAEMVQVGLPVDRKFIVDGKEYTFLDFIRQTQARVRVTADQELSWSIVAIGQCLGTDINWTNSFGEELSFEDLVRYELDQNVEQAACGGTHLLFGLFWVYQLHIRNGGQEVGVWKEVADKMTKYQDLARELQNPDGSFSTNSFRGPGDDRDMKLRISTTGHTLEWLALSMTDAQLQESWVQHAANALALMILEIQDSPMEGGTLYHAVHALRLYAERQEG
;
A
#
# COMPACT_ATOMS: atom_id res chain seq x y z
N MET A 1 -6.62 -80.46 58.23
CA MET A 1 -5.40 -79.62 58.10
C MET A 1 -5.81 -78.15 58.10
N ILE A 2 -5.45 -77.42 59.17
CA ILE A 2 -5.14 -75.96 59.26
C ILE A 2 -6.18 -74.99 58.62
N HIS A 3 -7.19 -74.47 59.32
CA HIS A 3 -7.26 -73.25 60.16
C HIS A 3 -6.56 -71.96 59.66
N ALA A 4 -7.40 -71.03 59.18
CA ALA A 4 -7.47 -69.57 59.32
C ALA A 4 -6.26 -68.71 59.82
N THR A 5 -6.21 -67.50 59.24
CA THR A 5 -6.25 -66.14 59.88
C THR A 5 -5.10 -65.15 59.53
N LYS A 6 -5.51 -64.03 58.90
CA LYS A 6 -5.19 -62.59 59.18
C LYS A 6 -3.80 -61.95 58.95
N ARG A 7 -3.93 -60.71 58.42
CA ARG A 7 -3.16 -59.45 58.54
C ARG A 7 -1.89 -59.32 57.67
N LEU A 8 -1.82 -58.39 56.71
CA LEU A 8 -1.86 -56.89 56.74
C LEU A 8 -0.55 -56.27 57.25
N MET A 9 0.29 -55.76 56.33
CA MET A 9 1.11 -54.52 56.34
C MET A 9 1.68 -54.38 54.91
N LEU A 10 1.26 -53.44 54.05
CA LEU A 10 1.57 -52.00 53.96
C LEU A 10 3.05 -51.67 53.65
N VAL A 11 3.35 -51.49 52.35
CA VAL A 11 4.33 -50.55 51.76
C VAL A 11 3.76 -50.29 50.35
N GLY A 12 3.29 -49.11 49.93
CA GLY A 12 3.98 -47.81 49.92
C GLY A 12 4.49 -47.58 48.50
N GLY A 13 3.72 -46.90 47.64
CA GLY A 13 4.11 -46.70 46.23
C GLY A 13 3.08 -45.98 45.36
N ILE A 14 2.80 -44.73 45.75
CA ILE A 14 2.29 -43.58 44.98
C ILE A 14 1.85 -43.87 43.52
N ALA A 15 0.53 -43.82 43.30
CA ALA A 15 -0.06 -43.52 42.00
C ALA A 15 -0.10 -42.00 41.84
N THR A 16 0.78 -41.45 41.01
CA THR A 16 0.78 -40.02 40.67
C THR A 16 -0.30 -39.77 39.62
N VAL A 17 -1.47 -39.34 40.08
CA VAL A 17 -2.37 -38.52 39.28
C VAL A 17 -1.70 -37.15 39.13
N MET A 18 -1.12 -36.86 37.96
CA MET A 18 -0.73 -35.50 37.62
C MET A 18 -1.98 -34.69 37.26
N LEU A 19 -2.61 -34.12 38.29
CA LEU A 19 -3.30 -32.84 38.18
C LEU A 19 -2.22 -31.77 38.07
N CYS A 20 -2.00 -31.25 36.86
CA CYS A 20 -1.29 -29.99 36.67
C CYS A 20 -2.30 -28.92 36.27
N THR A 21 -2.98 -28.37 37.27
CA THR A 21 -3.35 -26.95 37.24
C THR A 21 -2.12 -26.17 37.65
N ALA A 22 -1.44 -25.57 36.67
CA ALA A 22 -0.55 -24.45 36.90
C ALA A 22 -0.54 -23.60 35.64
N CYS A 23 -1.20 -22.45 35.73
CA CYS A 23 -0.96 -21.32 34.85
C CYS A 23 0.54 -21.04 34.83
N ALA A 24 1.11 -21.01 33.63
CA ALA A 24 2.44 -20.49 33.36
C ALA A 24 2.33 -19.63 32.10
N PRO A 25 3.14 -18.57 32.02
CA PRO A 25 2.66 -17.22 31.83
C PRO A 25 2.30 -16.94 30.38
N VAL A 26 1.34 -16.03 30.21
CA VAL A 26 1.19 -15.21 29.01
C VAL A 26 2.59 -14.67 28.73
N GLY A 27 3.26 -15.22 27.71
CA GLY A 27 4.45 -14.60 27.16
C GLY A 27 4.03 -13.20 26.75
N ASP A 28 4.79 -12.20 27.17
CA ASP A 28 4.61 -10.83 26.74
C ASP A 28 4.31 -10.83 25.23
N PRO A 29 3.29 -10.10 24.75
CA PRO A 29 3.24 -9.80 23.35
C PRO A 29 4.52 -9.01 23.10
N ALA A 30 5.52 -9.68 22.55
CA ALA A 30 6.61 -9.01 21.89
C ALA A 30 5.91 -7.98 21.01
N THR A 31 6.14 -6.72 21.34
CA THR A 31 5.68 -5.59 20.55
C THR A 31 6.38 -5.79 19.23
N GLU A 32 5.71 -6.48 18.31
CA GLU A 32 6.05 -6.49 16.91
C GLU A 32 5.80 -5.05 16.51
N GLN A 33 6.82 -4.23 16.71
CA GLN A 33 6.84 -2.87 16.22
C GLN A 33 6.58 -3.01 14.73
N ALA A 34 5.46 -2.46 14.28
CA ALA A 34 5.24 -2.16 12.89
C ALA A 34 6.56 -1.62 12.33
N PRO A 35 7.07 -2.17 11.22
CA PRO A 35 8.36 -1.76 10.70
C PRO A 35 8.38 -0.24 10.60
N SER A 36 9.29 0.36 11.36
CA SER A 36 9.61 1.77 11.20
C SER A 36 10.04 1.98 9.76
N LEU A 37 9.76 3.15 9.19
CA LEU A 37 10.32 3.61 7.92
C LEU A 37 11.84 3.78 8.10
N VAL A 38 12.56 2.69 8.34
CA VAL A 38 14.01 2.64 8.30
C VAL A 38 14.32 2.34 6.85
N VAL A 39 14.67 3.40 6.13
CA VAL A 39 15.35 3.27 4.84
C VAL A 39 16.64 2.50 5.13
N SER A 40 16.62 1.19 4.86
CA SER A 40 17.78 0.32 5.06
C SER A 40 18.94 0.75 4.14
N ASP A 41 20.17 0.47 4.60
CA ASP A 41 21.44 0.85 3.99
C ASP A 41 21.44 0.82 2.44
N ASN A 42 21.92 1.93 1.88
CA ASN A 42 22.09 2.40 0.47
C ASN A 42 22.60 1.41 -0.61
N THR A 43 22.54 0.09 -0.45
CA THR A 43 23.18 -0.87 -1.38
C THR A 43 22.32 -1.31 -2.57
N ASN A 44 21.01 -1.00 -2.58
CA ASN A 44 20.07 -1.43 -3.64
C ASN A 44 19.23 -0.28 -4.25
N ILE A 45 19.56 0.99 -3.99
CA ILE A 45 18.81 2.11 -4.56
C ILE A 45 19.21 2.26 -6.03
N GLU A 46 18.27 1.97 -6.92
CA GLU A 46 18.47 2.06 -8.36
C GLU A 46 18.68 3.52 -8.76
N GLN A 47 19.80 3.80 -9.44
CA GLN A 47 20.12 5.15 -9.90
C GLN A 47 19.59 5.34 -11.32
N LEU A 48 18.76 6.38 -11.50
CA LEU A 48 18.22 6.75 -12.79
C LEU A 48 18.84 8.11 -13.20
N PRO A 49 19.63 8.17 -14.28
CA PRO A 49 20.31 9.41 -14.67
C PRO A 49 19.33 10.41 -15.30
N THR A 50 19.47 11.71 -14.98
CA THR A 50 18.70 12.79 -15.63
C THR A 50 19.53 14.06 -15.87
N PRO A 51 19.21 14.86 -16.90
CA PRO A 51 19.74 16.21 -17.04
C PRO A 51 19.26 17.11 -15.88
N PRO A 52 20.07 18.07 -15.42
CA PRO A 52 19.65 18.96 -14.35
C PRO A 52 18.54 19.93 -14.82
N VAL A 53 17.51 20.10 -14.00
CA VAL A 53 16.37 21.00 -14.25
C VAL A 53 16.51 22.24 -13.36
N LYS A 54 16.32 23.43 -13.95
CA LYS A 54 16.29 24.69 -13.19
C LYS A 54 14.97 24.82 -12.45
N ILE A 55 15.01 25.29 -11.20
CA ILE A 55 13.81 25.54 -10.39
C ILE A 55 13.06 26.76 -10.94
N PRO A 56 11.81 26.62 -11.44
CA PRO A 56 11.04 27.74 -11.94
C PRO A 56 10.35 28.55 -10.82
N GLU A 57 9.85 29.73 -11.19
CA GLU A 57 8.96 30.53 -10.34
C GLU A 57 7.50 30.11 -10.54
N GLY A 58 6.71 30.14 -9.45
CA GLY A 58 5.29 29.75 -9.46
C GLY A 58 5.06 28.27 -9.11
N LEU A 59 3.93 27.99 -8.47
CA LEU A 59 3.58 26.65 -8.00
C LEU A 59 3.38 25.67 -9.16
N ALA A 60 2.50 26.02 -10.11
CA ALA A 60 2.18 25.16 -11.26
C ALA A 60 3.45 24.77 -12.04
N GLN A 61 4.31 25.75 -12.35
CA GLN A 61 5.55 25.50 -13.08
C GLN A 61 6.52 24.60 -12.31
N ARG A 62 6.57 24.70 -10.97
CA ARG A 62 7.42 23.80 -10.13
C ARG A 62 6.89 22.39 -10.13
N ILE A 63 5.57 22.23 -10.03
CA ILE A 63 4.90 20.92 -10.10
C ILE A 63 5.21 20.27 -11.45
N ASP A 64 5.00 20.98 -12.56
CA ASP A 64 5.29 20.49 -13.90
C ASP A 64 6.76 20.09 -14.06
N ALA A 65 7.68 20.95 -13.59
CA ALA A 65 9.11 20.67 -13.66
C ALA A 65 9.52 19.47 -12.82
N ALA A 66 8.92 19.28 -11.64
CA ALA A 66 9.18 18.13 -10.77
C ALA A 66 8.68 16.82 -11.41
N ILE A 67 7.46 16.83 -11.98
CA ILE A 67 6.90 15.68 -12.71
C ILE A 67 7.80 15.34 -13.91
N GLN A 68 8.15 16.33 -14.73
CA GLN A 68 9.02 16.14 -15.90
C GLN A 68 10.42 15.63 -15.52
N LEU A 69 10.99 16.09 -14.41
CA LEU A 69 12.29 15.61 -13.93
C LEU A 69 12.24 14.11 -13.63
N VAL A 70 11.13 13.61 -13.08
CA VAL A 70 10.98 12.17 -12.81
C VAL A 70 10.62 11.38 -14.06
N GLU A 71 9.81 11.94 -14.97
CA GLU A 71 9.51 11.28 -16.26
C GLU A 71 10.75 11.06 -17.14
N GLN A 72 11.77 11.92 -16.99
CA GLN A 72 13.05 11.75 -17.69
C GLN A 72 13.92 10.64 -17.11
N ARG A 73 13.56 10.08 -15.95
CA ARG A 73 14.28 8.96 -15.34
C ARG A 73 13.85 7.65 -16.00
N ASP A 74 14.80 7.01 -16.68
CA ASP A 74 14.53 5.73 -17.33
C ASP A 74 14.25 4.61 -16.33
N VAL A 75 13.02 4.12 -16.29
CA VAL A 75 12.75 2.80 -15.70
C VAL A 75 13.31 1.76 -16.64
N GLN A 76 14.25 0.96 -16.17
CA GLN A 76 14.92 -0.08 -16.91
C GLN A 76 14.23 -1.44 -16.71
N ILE A 77 14.33 -2.29 -17.72
CA ILE A 77 13.86 -3.69 -17.66
C ILE A 77 14.53 -4.51 -16.53
N SER A 78 15.73 -4.11 -16.11
CA SER A 78 16.48 -4.72 -15.00
C SER A 78 16.03 -4.25 -13.62
N ASN A 79 15.18 -3.22 -13.56
CA ASN A 79 14.69 -2.71 -12.29
C ASN A 79 13.84 -3.76 -11.56
N GLY A 80 13.77 -3.63 -10.23
CA GLY A 80 12.90 -4.45 -9.40
C GLY A 80 11.43 -4.25 -9.77
N PHE A 81 10.61 -5.29 -9.59
CA PHE A 81 9.17 -5.24 -9.74
C PHE A 81 8.54 -4.15 -8.86
N TRP A 82 9.11 -3.92 -7.68
CA TRP A 82 8.76 -2.77 -6.85
C TRP A 82 8.87 -1.45 -7.61
N THR A 83 10.04 -1.11 -8.16
CA THR A 83 10.25 0.12 -8.94
C THR A 83 9.33 0.19 -10.15
N VAL A 84 9.17 -0.92 -10.88
CA VAL A 84 8.33 -0.97 -12.09
C VAL A 84 6.86 -0.74 -11.77
N ALA A 85 6.30 -1.41 -10.75
CA ALA A 85 4.90 -1.30 -10.37
C ALA A 85 4.56 0.13 -9.90
N HIS A 86 5.38 0.70 -9.02
CA HIS A 86 5.22 2.09 -8.59
C HIS A 86 5.45 3.08 -9.74
N GLY A 87 6.37 2.79 -10.65
CA GLY A 87 6.54 3.58 -11.87
C GLY A 87 5.26 3.63 -12.71
N ILE A 88 4.56 2.50 -12.85
CA ILE A 88 3.27 2.44 -13.56
C ILE A 88 2.22 3.28 -12.81
N LEU A 89 2.17 3.20 -11.48
CA LEU A 89 1.29 4.04 -10.67
C LEU A 89 1.57 5.54 -10.89
N GLY A 90 2.82 5.96 -10.71
CA GLY A 90 3.19 7.38 -10.74
C GLY A 90 3.20 8.00 -12.13
N MET A 91 3.57 7.26 -13.17
CA MET A 91 3.68 7.77 -14.54
C MET A 91 2.51 7.36 -15.44
N GLY A 92 1.67 6.43 -14.99
CA GLY A 92 0.50 5.95 -15.70
C GLY A 92 0.79 4.90 -16.78
N LYS A 93 -0.24 4.59 -17.58
CA LYS A 93 -0.24 3.47 -18.54
C LYS A 93 0.82 3.57 -19.65
N GLU A 94 1.30 4.78 -19.93
CA GLU A 94 2.27 5.05 -21.00
C GLU A 94 3.72 4.81 -20.58
N LEU A 95 3.97 4.42 -19.32
CA LEU A 95 5.33 4.10 -18.89
C LEU A 95 5.98 3.08 -19.83
N THR A 96 7.22 3.37 -20.24
CA THR A 96 8.06 2.44 -20.98
C THR A 96 9.24 1.96 -20.13
N LEU A 97 9.60 0.69 -20.31
CA LEU A 97 10.81 0.08 -19.77
C LEU A 97 11.92 0.16 -20.81
N TYR A 98 13.05 0.73 -20.43
CA TYR A 98 14.25 0.82 -21.26
C TYR A 98 15.12 -0.43 -21.09
N ASN A 99 15.55 -1.02 -22.21
CA ASN A 99 16.57 -2.06 -22.21
C ASN A 99 17.93 -1.47 -22.61
N PRO A 100 18.90 -1.34 -21.69
CA PRO A 100 20.21 -0.77 -22.02
C PRO A 100 21.04 -1.62 -22.98
N GLU A 101 20.77 -2.93 -23.09
CA GLU A 101 21.49 -3.83 -23.98
C GLU A 101 21.02 -3.71 -25.44
N THR A 102 19.71 -3.57 -25.65
CA THR A 102 19.11 -3.47 -27.01
C THR A 102 18.77 -2.04 -27.40
N THR A 103 18.80 -1.10 -26.47
CA THR A 103 18.33 0.29 -26.58
C THR A 103 16.84 0.44 -26.88
N GLU A 104 16.08 -0.65 -26.80
CA GLU A 104 14.64 -0.67 -27.05
C GLU A 104 13.87 -0.16 -25.85
N ARG A 105 12.68 0.39 -26.13
CA ARG A 105 11.67 0.74 -25.13
C ARG A 105 10.42 -0.07 -25.36
N VAL A 106 9.89 -0.68 -24.31
CA VAL A 106 8.65 -1.45 -24.35
C VAL A 106 7.66 -0.87 -23.35
N ASN A 107 6.37 -0.85 -23.66
CA ASN A 107 5.37 -0.43 -22.68
C ASN A 107 5.39 -1.39 -21.47
N ALA A 108 5.41 -0.84 -20.26
CA ALA A 108 5.60 -1.63 -19.04
C ALA A 108 4.42 -2.59 -18.77
N ILE A 109 3.18 -2.11 -18.95
CA ILE A 109 1.98 -2.93 -18.78
C ILE A 109 1.93 -4.02 -19.86
N ASP A 110 2.20 -3.69 -21.12
CA ASP A 110 2.26 -4.68 -22.20
C ASP A 110 3.35 -5.72 -21.98
N TYR A 111 4.53 -5.30 -21.52
CA TYR A 111 5.63 -6.21 -21.23
C TYR A 111 5.22 -7.22 -20.14
N ILE A 112 4.67 -6.75 -19.02
CA ILE A 112 4.19 -7.62 -17.93
C ILE A 112 3.06 -8.54 -18.40
N CYS A 113 2.04 -7.99 -19.07
CA CYS A 113 0.88 -8.75 -19.53
C CYS A 113 1.24 -9.83 -20.55
N ASN A 114 2.27 -9.62 -21.38
CA ASN A 114 2.70 -10.60 -22.39
C ASN A 114 3.71 -11.64 -21.84
N GLY A 115 3.85 -11.76 -20.51
CA GLY A 115 4.74 -12.74 -19.87
C GLY A 115 6.20 -12.29 -19.76
N GLY A 116 6.47 -11.00 -19.95
CA GLY A 116 7.77 -10.40 -19.73
C GLY A 116 8.28 -10.64 -18.31
N GLN A 117 9.59 -10.79 -18.17
CA GLN A 117 10.23 -11.06 -16.89
C GLN A 117 10.71 -9.75 -16.27
N VAL A 118 10.27 -9.48 -15.04
CA VAL A 118 10.74 -8.36 -14.22
C VAL A 118 11.32 -8.93 -12.93
N ARG A 119 12.47 -8.40 -12.49
CA ARG A 119 13.19 -8.92 -11.33
C ARG A 119 12.32 -8.81 -10.06
N GLY A 120 12.03 -9.93 -9.41
CA GLY A 120 11.17 -9.94 -8.21
C GLY A 120 9.67 -10.03 -8.49
N MET A 121 9.26 -10.07 -9.76
CA MET A 121 7.88 -10.33 -10.15
C MET A 121 7.63 -11.84 -10.24
N ARG A 122 6.55 -12.31 -9.64
CA ARG A 122 6.05 -13.67 -9.87
C ARG A 122 4.54 -13.71 -9.73
N PHE A 123 3.87 -14.17 -10.78
CA PHE A 123 2.46 -14.52 -10.72
C PHE A 123 2.29 -16.01 -10.42
N ILE A 124 1.33 -16.34 -9.57
CA ILE A 124 1.10 -17.70 -9.07
C ILE A 124 -0.31 -18.12 -9.45
N PRO A 125 -0.50 -19.05 -10.40
CA PRO A 125 -1.79 -19.66 -10.64
C PRO A 125 -2.35 -20.33 -9.38
N THR A 126 -3.60 -20.04 -9.06
CA THR A 126 -4.32 -20.62 -7.91
C THR A 126 -5.61 -21.31 -8.38
N GLU A 127 -6.32 -21.95 -7.46
CA GLU A 127 -7.65 -22.52 -7.77
C GLU A 127 -8.71 -21.43 -8.03
N TYR A 128 -8.50 -20.21 -7.52
CA TYR A 128 -9.44 -19.09 -7.64
C TYR A 128 -9.06 -18.06 -8.70
N GLY A 129 -7.86 -18.16 -9.28
CA GLY A 129 -7.40 -17.26 -10.33
C GLY A 129 -5.88 -17.12 -10.33
N LEU A 130 -5.40 -15.89 -10.14
CA LEU A 130 -3.99 -15.56 -10.24
C LEU A 130 -3.55 -14.71 -9.05
N ASP A 131 -2.49 -15.12 -8.36
CA ASP A 131 -1.92 -14.34 -7.25
C ASP A 131 -0.63 -13.64 -7.66
N VAL A 132 -0.24 -12.63 -6.88
CA VAL A 132 1.08 -12.00 -6.98
C VAL A 132 1.88 -12.40 -5.75
N GLN A 133 3.09 -12.92 -5.95
CA GLN A 133 3.96 -13.32 -4.85
C GLN A 133 4.47 -12.08 -4.10
N ASN A 134 4.30 -12.04 -2.78
CA ASN A 134 5.06 -11.13 -1.93
C ASN A 134 6.54 -11.51 -1.98
N GLY A 135 7.37 -10.52 -2.26
CA GLY A 135 8.82 -10.69 -2.39
C GLY A 135 9.57 -9.85 -1.35
N PRO A 136 10.91 -9.87 -1.40
CA PRO A 136 11.72 -8.94 -0.64
C PRO A 136 11.31 -7.50 -0.96
N MET A 137 11.08 -6.70 0.07
CA MET A 137 10.75 -5.27 -0.05
C MET A 137 11.81 -4.55 -0.91
N PHE A 138 11.39 -3.56 -1.68
CA PHE A 138 12.21 -2.84 -2.67
C PHE A 138 12.68 -3.66 -3.87
N VAL A 139 12.26 -4.93 -3.98
CA VAL A 139 12.53 -5.78 -5.16
C VAL A 139 11.23 -6.36 -5.71
N GLY A 140 10.51 -7.17 -4.93
CA GLY A 140 9.16 -7.64 -5.25
C GLY A 140 8.11 -6.75 -4.58
N GLN A 141 6.82 -7.07 -4.75
CA GLN A 141 5.78 -6.37 -3.97
C GLN A 141 5.97 -6.67 -2.48
N GLY A 142 5.86 -5.64 -1.65
CA GLY A 142 6.04 -5.75 -0.19
C GLY A 142 4.73 -6.09 0.52
N HIS A 143 3.60 -5.70 -0.07
CA HIS A 143 2.28 -5.84 0.52
C HIS A 143 1.37 -6.73 -0.32
N VAL A 144 0.47 -7.43 0.37
CA VAL A 144 -0.56 -8.25 -0.26
C VAL A 144 -1.48 -7.34 -1.09
N ASP A 145 -1.81 -7.77 -2.32
CA ASP A 145 -2.63 -7.00 -3.29
C ASP A 145 -2.07 -5.67 -3.81
N GLN A 146 -0.85 -5.27 -3.42
CA GLN A 146 -0.28 -3.98 -3.82
C GLN A 146 -0.34 -3.75 -5.35
N PHE A 147 0.26 -4.67 -6.12
CA PHE A 147 0.26 -4.56 -7.58
C PHE A 147 -1.17 -4.56 -8.15
N VAL A 148 -2.06 -5.38 -7.59
CA VAL A 148 -3.45 -5.51 -8.08
C VAL A 148 -4.19 -4.19 -7.88
N ALA A 149 -4.10 -3.59 -6.71
CA ALA A 149 -4.73 -2.31 -6.41
C ALA A 149 -4.08 -1.13 -7.17
N GLU A 150 -2.77 -1.15 -7.41
CA GLU A 150 -2.10 -0.17 -8.27
C GLU A 150 -2.61 -0.28 -9.72
N MET A 151 -2.76 -1.49 -10.24
CA MET A 151 -3.34 -1.72 -11.58
C MET A 151 -4.80 -1.26 -11.66
N VAL A 152 -5.56 -1.41 -10.56
CA VAL A 152 -6.91 -0.85 -10.43
C VAL A 152 -6.88 0.68 -10.49
N GLN A 153 -5.99 1.32 -9.73
CA GLN A 153 -5.86 2.79 -9.68
C GLN A 153 -5.50 3.40 -11.03
N VAL A 154 -4.58 2.76 -11.76
CA VAL A 154 -4.25 3.20 -13.13
C VAL A 154 -5.35 2.87 -14.14
N GLY A 155 -6.41 2.14 -13.76
CA GLY A 155 -7.56 1.85 -14.59
C GLY A 155 -7.33 0.71 -15.59
N LEU A 156 -6.64 -0.35 -15.19
CA LEU A 156 -6.47 -1.55 -16.01
C LEU A 156 -7.82 -2.29 -16.17
N PRO A 157 -8.29 -2.58 -17.39
CA PRO A 157 -9.55 -3.28 -17.60
C PRO A 157 -9.55 -4.69 -17.00
N VAL A 158 -10.67 -5.13 -16.41
CA VAL A 158 -10.81 -6.47 -15.81
C VAL A 158 -10.62 -7.62 -16.81
N ASP A 159 -10.88 -7.37 -18.10
CA ASP A 159 -10.70 -8.35 -19.18
C ASP A 159 -9.29 -8.31 -19.81
N ARG A 160 -8.41 -7.42 -19.34
CA ARG A 160 -7.01 -7.35 -19.78
C ARG A 160 -6.33 -8.71 -19.62
N LYS A 161 -5.70 -9.17 -20.70
CA LYS A 161 -5.05 -10.48 -20.75
C LYS A 161 -3.66 -10.47 -20.13
N PHE A 162 -3.33 -11.57 -19.46
CA PHE A 162 -2.02 -11.88 -18.91
C PHE A 162 -1.58 -13.26 -19.39
N ILE A 163 -0.34 -13.40 -19.84
CA ILE A 163 0.27 -14.68 -20.18
C ILE A 163 1.14 -15.12 -19.01
N VAL A 164 0.74 -16.19 -18.33
CA VAL A 164 1.46 -16.78 -17.20
C VAL A 164 1.66 -18.26 -17.45
N ASP A 165 2.91 -18.72 -17.40
CA ASP A 165 3.29 -20.11 -17.69
C ASP A 165 2.71 -20.65 -19.01
N GLY A 166 2.65 -19.77 -20.03
CA GLY A 166 2.11 -20.08 -21.35
C GLY A 166 0.58 -20.20 -21.43
N LYS A 167 -0.13 -19.86 -20.34
CA LYS A 167 -1.60 -19.83 -20.28
C LYS A 167 -2.12 -18.41 -20.20
N GLU A 168 -3.30 -18.20 -20.77
CA GLU A 168 -3.98 -16.92 -20.71
C GLU A 168 -4.82 -16.81 -19.43
N TYR A 169 -4.64 -15.70 -18.73
CA TYR A 169 -5.44 -15.22 -17.60
C TYR A 169 -6.00 -13.83 -17.92
N THR A 170 -6.90 -13.35 -17.09
CA THR A 170 -7.46 -12.00 -17.13
C THR A 170 -7.11 -11.24 -15.85
N PHE A 171 -7.18 -9.91 -15.90
CA PHE A 171 -7.02 -9.11 -14.69
C PHE A 171 -8.05 -9.46 -13.61
N LEU A 172 -9.27 -9.86 -14.02
CA LEU A 172 -10.32 -10.38 -13.14
C LEU A 172 -9.87 -11.62 -12.34
N ASP A 173 -8.93 -12.43 -12.85
CA ASP A 173 -8.44 -13.59 -12.10
C ASP A 173 -7.58 -13.19 -10.90
N PHE A 174 -6.94 -12.02 -10.93
CA PHE A 174 -6.33 -11.44 -9.72
C PHE A 174 -7.41 -11.03 -8.72
N ILE A 175 -8.43 -10.31 -9.18
CA ILE A 175 -9.53 -9.85 -8.32
C ILE A 175 -10.26 -11.02 -7.65
N ARG A 176 -10.48 -12.13 -8.38
CA ARG A 176 -11.08 -13.35 -7.81
C ARG A 176 -10.20 -13.99 -6.75
N GLN A 177 -8.89 -14.06 -6.97
CA GLN A 177 -7.94 -14.55 -5.98
C GLN A 177 -7.92 -13.65 -4.74
N THR A 178 -7.95 -12.32 -4.90
CA THR A 178 -8.10 -11.36 -3.81
C THR A 178 -9.39 -11.62 -3.03
N GLN A 179 -10.55 -11.65 -3.70
CA GLN A 179 -11.85 -11.90 -3.07
C GLN A 179 -11.90 -13.26 -2.34
N ALA A 180 -11.29 -14.29 -2.90
CA ALA A 180 -11.26 -15.61 -2.28
C ALA A 180 -10.44 -15.64 -0.99
N ARG A 181 -9.33 -14.88 -0.91
CA ARG A 181 -8.40 -14.99 0.22
C ARG A 181 -8.66 -14.05 1.40
N VAL A 182 -9.37 -12.94 1.19
CA VAL A 182 -9.61 -11.95 2.26
C VAL A 182 -10.37 -12.58 3.42
N ARG A 183 -10.02 -12.20 4.64
CA ARG A 183 -10.62 -12.68 5.90
C ARG A 183 -10.72 -11.52 6.87
N VAL A 184 -11.73 -11.52 7.72
CA VAL A 184 -11.83 -10.54 8.84
C VAL A 184 -11.52 -11.18 10.19
N THR A 185 -11.23 -12.49 10.19
CA THR A 185 -10.89 -13.28 11.39
C THR A 185 -9.39 -13.54 11.55
N ALA A 186 -8.56 -12.99 10.67
CA ALA A 186 -7.11 -13.08 10.71
C ALA A 186 -6.50 -11.68 10.85
N ASP A 187 -5.32 -11.60 11.45
CA ASP A 187 -4.51 -10.39 11.43
C ASP A 187 -3.81 -10.30 10.06
N GLN A 188 -4.20 -9.31 9.26
CA GLN A 188 -3.70 -9.09 7.91
C GLN A 188 -3.96 -7.67 7.45
N GLU A 189 -3.32 -7.30 6.35
CA GLU A 189 -3.49 -6.00 5.73
C GLU A 189 -4.48 -6.10 4.57
N LEU A 190 -5.60 -5.35 4.61
CA LEU A 190 -6.62 -5.36 3.55
C LEU A 190 -6.68 -4.04 2.76
N SER A 191 -5.82 -3.07 3.06
CA SER A 191 -5.91 -1.72 2.49
C SER A 191 -5.92 -1.70 0.95
N TRP A 192 -5.13 -2.56 0.30
CA TRP A 192 -5.16 -2.75 -1.16
C TRP A 192 -6.28 -3.71 -1.61
N SER A 193 -6.56 -4.75 -0.84
CA SER A 193 -7.62 -5.72 -1.17
C SER A 193 -9.01 -5.06 -1.28
N ILE A 194 -9.33 -4.11 -0.40
CA ILE A 194 -10.61 -3.40 -0.44
C ILE A 194 -10.74 -2.52 -1.70
N VAL A 195 -9.64 -1.93 -2.18
CA VAL A 195 -9.62 -1.15 -3.43
C VAL A 195 -9.92 -2.06 -4.61
N ALA A 196 -9.22 -3.19 -4.70
CA ALA A 196 -9.38 -4.16 -5.78
C ALA A 196 -10.79 -4.74 -5.84
N ILE A 197 -11.31 -5.22 -4.71
CA ILE A 197 -12.66 -5.79 -4.63
C ILE A 197 -13.72 -4.72 -4.88
N GLY A 198 -13.63 -3.57 -4.20
CA GLY A 198 -14.65 -2.53 -4.27
C GLY A 198 -14.78 -1.92 -5.67
N GLN A 199 -13.66 -1.66 -6.35
CA GLN A 199 -13.66 -1.09 -7.70
C GLN A 199 -14.16 -2.06 -8.76
N CYS A 200 -13.82 -3.35 -8.65
CA CYS A 200 -14.08 -4.32 -9.71
C CYS A 200 -15.37 -5.12 -9.50
N LEU A 201 -15.79 -5.35 -8.25
CA LEU A 201 -16.95 -6.18 -7.90
C LEU A 201 -18.08 -5.38 -7.25
N GLY A 202 -17.78 -4.21 -6.67
CA GLY A 202 -18.75 -3.32 -6.04
C GLY A 202 -18.70 -3.33 -4.51
N THR A 203 -19.38 -2.35 -3.91
CA THR A 203 -19.40 -2.14 -2.45
C THR A 203 -20.65 -2.73 -1.76
N ASP A 204 -21.62 -3.24 -2.53
CA ASP A 204 -22.85 -3.90 -2.04
C ASP A 204 -22.87 -5.36 -2.50
N ILE A 205 -21.88 -6.13 -2.02
CA ILE A 205 -21.72 -7.55 -2.35
C ILE A 205 -21.54 -8.38 -1.10
N ASN A 206 -21.97 -9.64 -1.19
CA ASN A 206 -21.78 -10.66 -0.18
C ASN A 206 -21.20 -11.92 -0.85
N TRP A 207 -20.29 -12.61 -0.20
CA TRP A 207 -19.70 -13.86 -0.70
C TRP A 207 -19.22 -14.75 0.44
N THR A 208 -18.92 -15.99 0.12
CA THR A 208 -18.17 -16.89 1.01
C THR A 208 -16.74 -16.99 0.51
N ASN A 209 -15.76 -16.68 1.36
CA ASN A 209 -14.34 -16.76 0.99
C ASN A 209 -13.85 -18.24 0.94
N SER A 210 -12.59 -18.45 0.57
CA SER A 210 -11.98 -19.80 0.50
C SER A 210 -11.85 -20.50 1.85
N PHE A 211 -12.08 -19.78 2.95
CA PHE A 211 -12.01 -20.28 4.32
C PHE A 211 -13.40 -20.60 4.91
N GLY A 212 -14.47 -20.39 4.14
CA GLY A 212 -15.85 -20.61 4.60
C GLY A 212 -16.45 -19.46 5.41
N GLU A 213 -15.80 -18.29 5.45
CA GLU A 213 -16.36 -17.09 6.09
C GLU A 213 -17.40 -16.48 5.16
N GLU A 214 -18.62 -16.26 5.66
CA GLU A 214 -19.63 -15.44 4.99
C GLU A 214 -19.30 -13.97 5.26
N LEU A 215 -19.00 -13.22 4.20
CA LEU A 215 -18.55 -11.83 4.25
C LEU A 215 -19.47 -10.94 3.43
N SER A 216 -19.78 -9.76 3.97
CA SER A 216 -20.21 -8.59 3.22
C SER A 216 -19.01 -7.69 2.92
N PHE A 217 -19.09 -6.84 1.91
CA PHE A 217 -18.03 -5.85 1.67
C PHE A 217 -17.87 -4.89 2.87
N GLU A 218 -18.95 -4.56 3.57
CA GLU A 218 -18.91 -3.72 4.77
C GLU A 218 -18.09 -4.35 5.91
N ASP A 219 -18.00 -5.68 5.99
CA ASP A 219 -17.15 -6.35 6.99
C ASP A 219 -15.67 -6.04 6.77
N LEU A 220 -15.23 -5.92 5.51
CA LEU A 220 -13.86 -5.55 5.17
C LEU A 220 -13.61 -4.07 5.49
N VAL A 221 -14.59 -3.20 5.21
CA VAL A 221 -14.51 -1.77 5.57
C VAL A 221 -14.43 -1.60 7.08
N ARG A 222 -15.26 -2.33 7.84
CA ARG A 222 -15.20 -2.36 9.30
C ARG A 222 -13.83 -2.83 9.79
N TYR A 223 -13.32 -3.92 9.23
CA TYR A 223 -12.00 -4.45 9.59
C TYR A 223 -10.90 -3.38 9.42
N GLU A 224 -10.87 -2.68 8.28
CA GLU A 224 -9.89 -1.62 8.00
C GLU A 224 -10.11 -0.35 8.84
N LEU A 225 -11.36 -0.03 9.19
CA LEU A 225 -11.68 1.06 10.11
C LEU A 225 -11.12 0.82 11.51
N ASP A 226 -11.13 -0.42 11.97
CA ASP A 226 -10.67 -0.82 13.30
C ASP A 226 -9.13 -0.88 13.39
N GLN A 227 -8.43 -0.86 12.24
CA GLN A 227 -6.97 -0.82 12.20
C GLN A 227 -6.39 0.50 12.72
N ASN A 228 -5.24 0.39 13.38
CA ASN A 228 -4.47 1.51 13.91
C ASN A 228 -3.67 2.18 12.78
N VAL A 229 -4.05 3.41 12.41
CA VAL A 229 -3.41 4.16 11.33
C VAL A 229 -1.94 4.44 11.64
N GLU A 230 -1.62 4.77 12.89
CA GLU A 230 -0.26 5.10 13.31
C GLU A 230 0.69 3.89 13.28
N GLN A 231 0.16 2.66 13.28
CA GLN A 231 0.93 1.41 13.20
C GLN A 231 0.86 0.74 11.83
N ALA A 232 0.00 1.22 10.92
CA ALA A 232 -0.12 0.67 9.58
C ALA A 232 1.09 1.00 8.68
N ALA A 233 1.24 0.24 7.59
CA ALA A 233 2.28 0.44 6.61
C ALA A 233 2.24 1.84 5.97
N CYS A 234 3.37 2.29 5.43
CA CYS A 234 3.52 3.60 4.78
C CYS A 234 3.02 4.78 5.62
N GLY A 235 3.08 4.65 6.96
CA GLY A 235 2.59 5.68 7.88
C GLY A 235 1.07 5.78 7.95
N GLY A 236 0.34 4.77 7.47
CA GLY A 236 -1.12 4.67 7.51
C GLY A 236 -1.87 5.34 6.38
N THR A 237 -1.17 5.97 5.43
CA THR A 237 -1.83 6.67 4.32
C THR A 237 -2.52 5.73 3.34
N HIS A 238 -2.00 4.51 3.09
CA HIS A 238 -2.68 3.56 2.19
C HIS A 238 -3.95 2.96 2.78
N LEU A 239 -4.01 2.78 4.10
CA LEU A 239 -5.25 2.46 4.81
C LEU A 239 -6.29 3.57 4.59
N LEU A 240 -5.90 4.83 4.82
CA LEU A 240 -6.79 5.97 4.62
C LEU A 240 -7.21 6.15 3.15
N PHE A 241 -6.28 5.90 2.22
CA PHE A 241 -6.52 5.92 0.78
C PHE A 241 -7.54 4.84 0.39
N GLY A 242 -7.33 3.59 0.81
CA GLY A 242 -8.22 2.48 0.50
C GLY A 242 -9.62 2.72 1.02
N LEU A 243 -9.75 3.14 2.30
CA LEU A 243 -11.05 3.49 2.89
C LEU A 243 -11.76 4.61 2.13
N PHE A 244 -11.05 5.69 1.77
CA PHE A 244 -11.66 6.79 1.03
C PHE A 244 -12.06 6.39 -0.39
N TRP A 245 -11.23 5.59 -1.06
CA TRP A 245 -11.51 5.10 -2.41
C TRP A 245 -12.85 4.37 -2.46
N VAL A 246 -13.04 3.42 -1.55
CA VAL A 246 -14.27 2.60 -1.50
C VAL A 246 -15.46 3.39 -0.97
N TYR A 247 -15.24 4.36 -0.07
CA TYR A 247 -16.27 5.33 0.32
C TYR A 247 -16.77 6.14 -0.87
N GLN A 248 -15.88 6.67 -1.70
CA GLN A 248 -16.28 7.41 -2.90
C GLN A 248 -17.00 6.53 -3.91
N LEU A 249 -16.63 5.27 -4.04
CA LEU A 249 -17.36 4.32 -4.89
C LEU A 249 -18.79 4.09 -4.36
N HIS A 250 -18.93 3.85 -3.06
CA HIS A 250 -20.23 3.66 -2.41
C HIS A 250 -21.15 4.85 -2.64
N ILE A 251 -20.70 6.07 -2.36
CA ILE A 251 -21.49 7.28 -2.54
C ILE A 251 -21.83 7.53 -4.02
N ARG A 252 -20.87 7.37 -4.94
CA ARG A 252 -21.10 7.54 -6.39
C ARG A 252 -22.13 6.56 -6.95
N ASN A 253 -22.24 5.37 -6.35
CA ASN A 253 -23.21 4.34 -6.73
C ASN A 253 -24.56 4.47 -6.01
N GLY A 254 -24.81 5.59 -5.31
CA GLY A 254 -26.09 5.86 -4.64
C GLY A 254 -26.19 5.33 -3.22
N GLY A 255 -25.08 4.84 -2.65
CA GLY A 255 -24.97 4.48 -1.25
C GLY A 255 -25.18 5.69 -0.32
N GLN A 256 -25.64 5.41 0.90
CA GLN A 256 -25.85 6.44 1.93
C GLN A 256 -24.67 6.52 2.90
N GLU A 257 -24.34 7.73 3.35
CA GLU A 257 -23.36 7.99 4.41
C GLU A 257 -23.97 7.67 5.79
N VAL A 258 -24.13 6.37 6.08
CA VAL A 258 -24.64 5.83 7.34
C VAL A 258 -23.81 4.63 7.78
N GLY A 259 -23.86 4.27 9.06
CA GLY A 259 -23.12 3.12 9.59
C GLY A 259 -21.61 3.24 9.37
N VAL A 260 -20.99 2.17 8.86
CA VAL A 260 -19.54 2.11 8.56
C VAL A 260 -19.09 3.26 7.66
N TRP A 261 -19.92 3.67 6.70
CA TRP A 261 -19.57 4.73 5.74
C TRP A 261 -19.49 6.11 6.39
N LYS A 262 -20.34 6.36 7.38
CA LYS A 262 -20.26 7.59 8.19
C LYS A 262 -18.97 7.63 8.99
N GLU A 263 -18.56 6.49 9.55
CA GLU A 263 -17.32 6.36 10.30
C GLU A 263 -16.08 6.52 9.41
N VAL A 264 -16.12 6.06 8.15
CA VAL A 264 -15.08 6.38 7.16
C VAL A 264 -14.98 7.89 6.98
N ALA A 265 -16.09 8.59 6.71
CA ALA A 265 -16.08 10.05 6.53
C ALA A 265 -15.55 10.81 7.76
N ASP A 266 -15.90 10.36 8.96
CA ASP A 266 -15.38 10.93 10.22
C ASP A 266 -13.87 10.66 10.38
N LYS A 267 -13.40 9.46 10.04
CA LYS A 267 -11.97 9.10 10.05
C LYS A 267 -11.19 9.98 9.06
N MET A 268 -11.74 10.25 7.88
CA MET A 268 -11.11 11.15 6.90
C MET A 268 -10.94 12.56 7.45
N THR A 269 -12.01 13.14 7.99
CA THR A 269 -11.97 14.49 8.57
C THR A 269 -10.93 14.58 9.68
N LYS A 270 -10.94 13.61 10.61
CA LYS A 270 -9.96 13.53 11.71
C LYS A 270 -8.51 13.53 11.21
N TYR A 271 -8.18 12.67 10.24
CA TYR A 271 -6.79 12.55 9.79
C TYR A 271 -6.38 13.69 8.85
N GLN A 272 -7.31 14.36 8.17
CA GLN A 272 -7.04 15.56 7.38
C GLN A 272 -6.67 16.72 8.31
N ASP A 273 -7.42 16.89 9.40
CA ASP A 273 -7.11 17.87 10.45
C ASP A 273 -5.76 17.58 11.11
N LEU A 274 -5.49 16.29 11.40
CA LEU A 274 -4.20 15.89 11.98
C LEU A 274 -3.03 16.12 11.02
N ALA A 275 -3.18 15.82 9.71
CA ALA A 275 -2.15 16.11 8.71
C ALA A 275 -1.82 17.60 8.68
N ARG A 276 -2.84 18.46 8.75
CA ARG A 276 -2.69 19.91 8.80
C ARG A 276 -2.01 20.37 10.09
N GLU A 277 -2.37 19.80 11.24
CA GLU A 277 -1.75 20.12 12.53
C GLU A 277 -0.26 19.74 12.57
N LEU A 278 0.09 18.59 11.97
CA LEU A 278 1.44 18.05 11.94
C LEU A 278 2.29 18.57 10.77
N GLN A 279 1.79 19.52 9.99
CA GLN A 279 2.54 20.09 8.87
C GLN A 279 3.71 20.93 9.39
N ASN A 280 4.88 20.74 8.78
CA ASN A 280 6.09 21.48 9.10
C ASN A 280 6.01 22.93 8.57
N PRO A 281 6.80 23.87 9.12
CA PRO A 281 6.77 25.27 8.71
C PRO A 281 7.09 25.53 7.23
N ASP A 282 7.81 24.61 6.56
CA ASP A 282 8.14 24.70 5.14
C ASP A 282 7.04 24.14 4.21
N GLY A 283 5.97 23.57 4.77
CA GLY A 283 4.86 22.93 4.07
C GLY A 283 4.98 21.41 3.96
N SER A 284 6.14 20.81 4.25
CA SER A 284 6.29 19.34 4.25
C SER A 284 5.45 18.69 5.36
N PHE A 285 5.12 17.41 5.21
CA PHE A 285 4.41 16.67 6.26
C PHE A 285 5.39 15.96 7.20
N SER A 286 4.91 15.69 8.42
CA SER A 286 5.70 15.06 9.46
C SER A 286 6.43 13.80 8.97
N THR A 287 7.73 13.71 9.26
CA THR A 287 8.52 12.50 9.01
C THR A 287 8.14 11.34 9.94
N ASN A 288 7.31 11.61 10.95
CA ASN A 288 6.67 10.60 11.81
C ASN A 288 5.24 10.25 11.38
N SER A 289 4.80 10.72 10.19
CA SER A 289 3.44 10.57 9.69
C SER A 289 2.42 11.06 10.74
N PHE A 290 1.44 10.24 11.10
CA PHE A 290 0.40 10.60 12.08
C PHE A 290 0.79 10.34 13.55
N ARG A 291 2.02 9.85 13.84
CA ARG A 291 2.47 9.55 15.22
C ARG A 291 2.78 10.81 16.03
N GLY A 292 2.93 11.95 15.37
CA GLY A 292 3.27 13.23 15.98
C GLY A 292 4.19 14.07 15.09
N PRO A 293 4.68 15.23 15.58
CA PRO A 293 5.55 16.11 14.81
C PRO A 293 6.88 15.45 14.43
N GLY A 294 7.43 15.78 13.26
CA GLY A 294 8.69 15.23 12.75
C GLY A 294 9.23 16.01 11.56
N ASP A 295 10.49 16.46 11.63
CA ASP A 295 11.13 17.28 10.61
C ASP A 295 12.59 16.81 10.41
N ASP A 296 12.76 15.57 9.96
CA ASP A 296 14.08 14.99 9.74
C ASP A 296 14.85 15.71 8.60
N ARG A 297 16.18 15.66 8.65
CA ARG A 297 17.05 16.22 7.62
C ARG A 297 17.21 15.30 6.41
N ASP A 298 16.84 14.03 6.52
CA ASP A 298 16.86 13.10 5.40
C ASP A 298 15.80 13.49 4.36
N MET A 299 16.28 14.06 3.25
CA MET A 299 15.44 14.48 2.13
C MET A 299 14.61 13.31 1.56
N LYS A 300 15.14 12.08 1.55
CA LYS A 300 14.40 10.91 1.03
C LYS A 300 13.20 10.59 1.89
N LEU A 301 13.38 10.62 3.21
CA LEU A 301 12.31 10.42 4.17
C LEU A 301 11.26 11.52 4.08
N ARG A 302 11.67 12.79 3.97
CA ARG A 302 10.74 13.93 3.80
C ARG A 302 9.91 13.82 2.52
N ILE A 303 10.55 13.47 1.39
CA ILE A 303 9.86 13.22 0.11
C ILE A 303 8.87 12.07 0.28
N SER A 304 9.28 10.97 0.92
CA SER A 304 8.41 9.83 1.17
C SER A 304 7.17 10.22 1.98
N THR A 305 7.34 10.78 3.18
CA THR A 305 6.19 11.08 4.05
C THR A 305 5.30 12.18 3.48
N THR A 306 5.90 13.20 2.85
CA THR A 306 5.14 14.28 2.21
C THR A 306 4.39 13.78 0.98
N GLY A 307 5.03 12.96 0.14
CA GLY A 307 4.43 12.37 -1.05
C GLY A 307 3.22 11.49 -0.71
N HIS A 308 3.39 10.53 0.20
CA HIS A 308 2.30 9.64 0.62
C HIS A 308 1.13 10.41 1.27
N THR A 309 1.42 11.42 2.08
CA THR A 309 0.36 12.22 2.73
C THR A 309 -0.37 13.07 1.69
N LEU A 310 0.36 13.76 0.81
CA LEU A 310 -0.25 14.59 -0.23
C LEU A 310 -1.04 13.76 -1.25
N GLU A 311 -0.58 12.55 -1.60
CA GLU A 311 -1.31 11.62 -2.47
C GLU A 311 -2.70 11.33 -1.92
N TRP A 312 -2.76 10.95 -0.65
CA TRP A 312 -4.03 10.69 0.03
C TRP A 312 -4.89 11.95 0.18
N LEU A 313 -4.31 13.10 0.47
CA LEU A 313 -5.05 14.37 0.56
C LEU A 313 -5.61 14.80 -0.81
N ALA A 314 -4.82 14.68 -1.87
CA ALA A 314 -5.23 14.98 -3.25
C ALA A 314 -6.41 14.09 -3.69
N LEU A 315 -6.43 12.83 -3.24
CA LEU A 315 -7.59 11.96 -3.40
C LEU A 315 -8.78 12.40 -2.52
N SER A 316 -8.55 12.66 -1.23
CA SER A 316 -9.61 12.70 -0.21
C SER A 316 -10.28 14.05 0.03
N MET A 317 -9.64 15.15 -0.37
CA MET A 317 -10.16 16.50 -0.14
C MET A 317 -11.08 16.97 -1.27
N THR A 318 -11.90 17.99 -1.03
CA THR A 318 -12.64 18.69 -2.10
C THR A 318 -11.73 19.65 -2.88
N ASP A 319 -12.12 20.07 -4.09
CA ASP A 319 -11.30 21.02 -4.88
C ASP A 319 -11.07 22.31 -4.11
N ALA A 320 -12.09 22.81 -3.40
CA ALA A 320 -11.99 23.99 -2.55
C ALA A 320 -10.97 23.82 -1.41
N GLN A 321 -10.93 22.64 -0.77
CA GLN A 321 -9.95 22.36 0.27
C GLN A 321 -8.53 22.23 -0.30
N LEU A 322 -8.36 21.70 -1.53
CA LEU A 322 -7.05 21.67 -2.21
C LEU A 322 -6.50 23.05 -2.58
N GLN A 323 -7.36 24.08 -2.63
CA GLN A 323 -6.97 25.49 -2.78
C GLN A 323 -6.51 26.14 -1.47
N GLU A 324 -6.64 25.47 -0.32
CA GLU A 324 -6.17 26.03 0.94
C GLU A 324 -4.64 26.16 0.93
N SER A 325 -4.14 27.26 1.51
CA SER A 325 -2.72 27.62 1.46
C SER A 325 -1.79 26.53 2.00
N TRP A 326 -2.23 25.81 3.04
CA TRP A 326 -1.44 24.73 3.64
C TRP A 326 -1.25 23.55 2.67
N VAL A 327 -2.24 23.23 1.83
CA VAL A 327 -2.11 22.19 0.80
C VAL A 327 -1.22 22.67 -0.35
N GLN A 328 -1.39 23.91 -0.79
CA GLN A 328 -0.52 24.53 -1.80
C GLN A 328 0.94 24.56 -1.33
N HIS A 329 1.18 24.83 -0.04
CA HIS A 329 2.52 24.76 0.54
C HIS A 329 3.07 23.32 0.55
N ALA A 330 2.25 22.31 0.81
CA ALA A 330 2.69 20.90 0.72
C ALA A 330 3.08 20.50 -0.71
N ALA A 331 2.24 20.84 -1.70
CA ALA A 331 2.54 20.59 -3.10
C ALA A 331 3.81 21.32 -3.54
N ASN A 332 3.97 22.58 -3.12
CA ASN A 332 5.18 23.36 -3.38
C ASN A 332 6.42 22.74 -2.72
N ALA A 333 6.34 22.34 -1.45
CA ALA A 333 7.44 21.74 -0.71
C ALA A 333 7.88 20.43 -1.39
N LEU A 334 6.93 19.57 -1.74
CA LEU A 334 7.22 18.31 -2.42
C LEU A 334 7.89 18.53 -3.79
N ALA A 335 7.35 19.44 -4.61
CA ALA A 335 7.93 19.78 -5.90
C ALA A 335 9.36 20.34 -5.76
N LEU A 336 9.59 21.23 -4.79
CA LEU A 336 10.93 21.76 -4.52
C LEU A 336 11.91 20.68 -4.04
N MET A 337 11.50 19.78 -3.15
CA MET A 337 12.35 18.68 -2.70
C MET A 337 12.73 17.75 -3.87
N ILE A 338 11.79 17.41 -4.76
CA ILE A 338 12.06 16.62 -5.97
C ILE A 338 13.05 17.36 -6.89
N LEU A 339 12.85 18.66 -7.10
CA LEU A 339 13.76 19.46 -7.91
C LEU A 339 15.13 19.61 -7.25
N GLU A 340 15.24 19.66 -5.92
CA GLU A 340 16.52 19.79 -5.23
C GLU A 340 17.36 18.51 -5.35
N ILE A 341 16.73 17.33 -5.28
CA ILE A 341 17.46 16.06 -5.39
C ILE A 341 17.99 15.78 -6.80
N GLN A 342 17.49 16.44 -7.84
CA GLN A 342 17.95 16.31 -9.24
C GLN A 342 18.04 14.85 -9.71
N ASP A 343 19.24 14.31 -9.93
CA ASP A 343 19.54 12.94 -10.38
C ASP A 343 19.97 12.00 -9.23
N SER A 344 19.81 12.45 -7.98
CA SER A 344 20.18 11.67 -6.81
C SER A 344 19.42 10.33 -6.80
N PRO A 345 20.09 9.22 -6.42
CA PRO A 345 19.45 7.91 -6.30
C PRO A 345 18.28 7.97 -5.32
N MET A 346 17.12 7.52 -5.78
CA MET A 346 15.88 7.47 -5.00
C MET A 346 15.29 6.07 -5.07
N GLU A 347 14.74 5.65 -3.94
CA GLU A 347 13.91 4.45 -3.87
C GLU A 347 12.65 4.69 -4.73
N GLY A 348 12.30 3.72 -5.58
CA GLY A 348 11.26 3.87 -6.62
C GLY A 348 9.87 4.17 -6.06
N GLY A 349 9.45 3.47 -5.00
CA GLY A 349 8.15 3.68 -4.36
C GLY A 349 8.01 5.11 -3.82
N THR A 350 9.03 5.57 -3.09
CA THR A 350 9.13 6.95 -2.58
C THR A 350 8.95 7.98 -3.70
N LEU A 351 9.71 7.81 -4.79
CA LEU A 351 9.73 8.80 -5.87
C LEU A 351 8.41 8.81 -6.65
N TYR A 352 7.87 7.64 -6.98
CA TYR A 352 6.69 7.55 -7.82
C TYR A 352 5.38 7.84 -7.06
N HIS A 353 5.29 7.55 -5.76
CA HIS A 353 4.19 8.10 -4.94
C HIS A 353 4.23 9.63 -4.86
N ALA A 354 5.42 10.21 -4.74
CA ALA A 354 5.56 11.66 -4.73
C ALA A 354 5.10 12.31 -6.06
N VAL A 355 5.41 11.70 -7.20
CA VAL A 355 4.93 12.18 -8.51
C VAL A 355 3.45 11.92 -8.69
N HIS A 356 2.94 10.76 -8.25
CA HIS A 356 1.51 10.47 -8.29
C HIS A 356 0.71 11.52 -7.50
N ALA A 357 1.19 11.89 -6.30
CA ALA A 357 0.60 12.95 -5.50
C ALA A 357 0.53 14.28 -6.25
N LEU A 358 1.62 14.69 -6.90
CA LEU A 358 1.70 15.93 -7.66
C LEU A 358 0.76 15.92 -8.87
N ARG A 359 0.65 14.79 -9.57
CA ARG A 359 -0.27 14.63 -10.70
C ARG A 359 -1.73 14.68 -10.26
N LEU A 360 -2.11 13.91 -9.25
CA LEU A 360 -3.47 13.96 -8.68
C LEU A 360 -3.84 15.37 -8.22
N TYR A 361 -2.90 16.07 -7.58
CA TYR A 361 -3.11 17.45 -7.17
C TYR A 361 -3.33 18.35 -8.39
N ALA A 362 -2.43 18.32 -9.39
CA ALA A 362 -2.45 19.17 -10.57
C ALA A 362 -3.72 18.96 -11.42
N GLU A 363 -4.11 17.71 -11.68
CA GLU A 363 -5.33 17.37 -12.44
C GLU A 363 -6.58 18.02 -11.83
N ARG A 364 -6.61 18.17 -10.50
CA ARG A 364 -7.72 18.80 -9.76
C ARG A 364 -7.61 20.32 -9.62
N GLN A 365 -6.51 20.92 -10.08
CA GLN A 365 -6.40 22.38 -10.23
C GLN A 365 -6.90 22.86 -11.60
N GLU A 366 -6.88 21.97 -12.60
CA GLU A 366 -7.23 22.29 -13.99
C GLU A 366 -8.71 22.08 -14.34
N GLY A 367 -9.42 21.24 -13.56
CA GLY A 367 -10.87 21.00 -13.66
C GLY A 367 -11.69 21.99 -12.85
#